data_AF-A0A847YB77-F1
#
_entry.id   AF-A0A847YB77-F1
#
_cell.length_a   1.000
_cell.length_b   1.000
_cell.length_c   1.000
_cell.angle_alpha   90.00
_cell.angle_beta   90.00
_cell.angle_gamma   90.00
#
_symmetry.space_group_name_H-M   'P 1'
#
loop_
_entity.id
_entity.type
_entity.pdbx_description
1 polymer ?
#
loop_
_entity_poly.entity_id
_entity_poly.type
_entity_poly.pdbx_seq_one_letter_code
_entity_poly.pdbx_strand_id
1 'polypeptide(L)'
;MLTVVCPSCQANLRVRPELAGRAGKCPKCGAIVQVPALDAEAAEDRAESGLSPRETTAGDEFPDIEPTDRLVRDYHYLVVDRNGLVAAWENNGQGWTIRSGTTFVRAARNADKLPSQGDFKLVELQLARTEDGSHRLTGLAVYQLAPRYALSRIERGEDAILQAVRGPAPLSKEQKTAVFAYIREKFMRPIWEDHAALVDYLTNLDYHSPGISPHTHPFVT
;
A
#
# COMPACT_ATOMS: atom_id res chain seq x y z
N MET A 1 -3.24 -2.89 43.66
CA MET A 1 -4.33 -2.18 42.95
C MET A 1 -4.02 -0.71 43.05
N LEU A 2 -3.88 0.00 41.92
CA LEU A 2 -3.43 1.40 41.89
C LEU A 2 -4.65 2.33 41.88
N THR A 3 -4.63 3.39 42.68
CA THR A 3 -5.71 4.40 42.67
C THR A 3 -5.19 5.67 42.01
N VAL A 4 -5.81 6.07 40.90
CA VAL A 4 -5.41 7.22 40.08
C VAL A 4 -6.55 8.21 40.07
N VAL A 5 -6.27 9.49 40.31
CA VAL A 5 -7.29 10.55 40.26
C VAL A 5 -7.32 11.12 38.85
N CYS A 6 -8.52 11.20 38.24
CA CYS A 6 -8.68 11.82 36.93
C CYS A 6 -8.50 13.35 37.02
N PRO A 7 -7.65 13.99 36.18
CA PRO A 7 -7.47 15.44 36.22
C PRO A 7 -8.69 16.23 35.72
N SER A 8 -9.59 15.60 34.97
CA SER A 8 -10.75 16.28 34.36
C SER A 8 -12.02 16.25 35.22
N CYS A 9 -12.26 15.16 35.96
CA CYS A 9 -13.45 15.02 36.82
C CYS A 9 -13.12 14.74 38.30
N GLN A 10 -11.84 14.68 38.65
CA GLN A 10 -11.33 14.40 40.01
C GLN A 10 -11.85 13.09 40.62
N ALA A 11 -12.39 12.17 39.81
CA ALA A 11 -12.87 10.88 40.28
C ALA A 11 -11.70 9.92 40.54
N ASN A 12 -11.76 9.18 41.66
CA ASN A 12 -10.80 8.15 42.02
C ASN A 12 -11.05 6.88 41.18
N LEU A 13 -10.11 6.54 40.32
CA LEU A 13 -10.14 5.37 39.46
C LEU A 13 -9.27 4.27 40.07
N ARG A 14 -9.86 3.08 40.30
CA ARG A 14 -9.10 1.89 40.69
C ARG A 14 -8.64 1.17 39.44
N VAL A 15 -7.34 1.21 39.17
CA VAL A 15 -6.73 0.63 37.97
C VAL A 15 -5.81 -0.53 38.37
N ARG A 16 -5.78 -1.57 37.54
CA ARG A 16 -4.85 -2.69 37.74
C ARG A 16 -3.43 -2.21 37.46
N PRO A 17 -2.42 -2.61 38.25
CA PRO A 17 -1.04 -2.14 38.09
C PRO A 17 -0.43 -2.51 36.73
N GLU A 18 -0.96 -3.52 36.05
CA GLU A 18 -0.58 -3.92 34.69
C GLU A 18 -0.88 -2.86 33.62
N LEU A 19 -1.70 -1.86 33.95
CA LEU A 19 -2.02 -0.71 33.10
C LEU A 19 -1.29 0.57 33.57
N ALA A 20 -0.36 0.46 34.52
CA ALA A 20 0.51 1.56 34.90
C ALA A 20 1.41 1.95 33.71
N GLY A 21 1.49 3.26 33.41
CA GLY A 21 2.22 3.78 32.25
C GLY A 21 1.41 3.86 30.95
N ARG A 22 0.15 3.40 30.90
CA ARG A 22 -0.72 3.54 29.71
C ARG A 22 -1.80 4.61 29.91
N ALA A 23 -2.08 5.36 28.85
CA ALA A 23 -3.17 6.33 28.82
C ALA A 23 -4.52 5.61 28.67
N GLY A 24 -5.39 5.73 29.68
CA GLY A 24 -6.72 5.12 29.71
C GLY A 24 -7.82 6.16 29.67
N LYS A 25 -8.95 5.86 29.04
CA LYS A 25 -10.14 6.74 29.09
C LYS A 25 -10.83 6.61 30.45
N CYS A 26 -11.17 7.74 31.06
CA CYS A 26 -11.95 7.76 32.29
C CYS A 26 -13.39 7.29 32.01
N PRO A 27 -13.92 6.27 32.70
CA PRO A 27 -15.30 5.81 32.49
C PRO A 27 -16.36 6.81 32.98
N LYS A 28 -15.99 7.82 33.78
CA LYS A 28 -16.91 8.84 34.30
C LYS A 28 -17.08 10.05 33.37
N CYS A 29 -16.01 10.49 32.70
CA CYS A 29 -16.04 11.69 31.87
C CYS A 29 -15.50 11.51 30.45
N GLY A 30 -14.98 10.32 30.13
CA GLY A 30 -14.38 10.02 28.82
C GLY A 30 -13.00 10.64 28.57
N ALA A 31 -12.51 11.50 29.47
CA ALA A 31 -11.20 12.14 29.33
C ALA A 31 -10.05 11.13 29.40
N ILE A 32 -8.99 11.37 28.63
CA ILE A 32 -7.79 10.53 28.62
C ILE A 32 -6.97 10.84 29.89
N VAL A 33 -6.77 9.84 30.73
CA VAL A 33 -6.01 9.90 31.98
C VAL A 33 -4.72 9.11 31.80
N GLN A 34 -3.58 9.76 31.98
CA GLN A 34 -2.30 9.07 32.05
C GLN A 34 -2.11 8.51 33.45
N VAL A 35 -1.93 7.18 33.52
CA VAL A 35 -1.61 6.50 34.77
C VAL A 35 -0.09 6.56 34.96
N PRO A 36 0.44 7.23 36.00
CA PRO A 36 1.88 7.30 36.22
C PRO A 36 2.45 5.89 36.44
N ALA A 37 3.52 5.55 35.71
CA ALA A 37 4.30 4.35 35.96
C ALA A 37 5.08 4.54 37.27
N LEU A 38 5.09 3.53 38.12
CA LEU A 38 6.01 3.47 39.25
C LEU A 38 7.28 2.82 38.72
N ASP A 39 8.21 3.65 38.25
CA ASP A 39 9.58 3.24 37.98
C ASP A 39 10.26 2.87 39.30
N ALA A 40 10.75 1.64 39.39
CA ALA A 40 11.73 1.25 40.38
C ALA A 40 13.10 1.72 39.88
N GLU A 41 13.52 2.88 40.38
CA GLU A 41 14.89 3.40 40.30
C GLU A 41 15.94 2.43 40.87
N ALA A 42 17.06 2.28 40.15
CA ALA A 42 18.46 2.33 40.63
C ALA A 42 19.35 1.72 39.51
N ALA A 43 20.44 2.30 39.04
CA ALA A 43 21.26 3.45 39.41
C ALA A 43 22.02 3.88 38.13
N GLU A 44 22.00 5.15 37.73
CA GLU A 44 23.07 6.13 37.95
C GLU A 44 24.49 5.67 37.53
N ASP A 45 25.05 6.26 36.47
CA ASP A 45 26.18 7.20 36.61
C ASP A 45 26.46 7.98 35.28
N ARG A 46 26.41 9.31 35.37
CA ARG A 46 27.34 10.30 34.78
C ARG A 46 27.47 10.38 33.24
N ALA A 47 26.82 11.35 32.60
CA ALA A 47 27.37 12.70 32.35
C ALA A 47 28.76 12.69 31.70
N GLU A 48 28.83 13.00 30.40
CA GLU A 48 29.43 14.24 29.89
C GLU A 48 29.39 14.28 28.35
N SER A 49 28.77 15.35 27.85
CA SER A 49 29.14 16.16 26.68
C SER A 49 29.86 15.53 25.49
N GLY A 50 29.24 15.69 24.32
CA GLY A 50 30.02 16.08 23.15
C GLY A 50 29.59 15.48 21.82
N LEU A 51 29.13 16.39 20.95
CA LEU A 51 29.22 16.31 19.49
C LEU A 51 28.28 15.33 18.79
N SER A 52 27.32 15.93 18.09
CA SER A 52 26.89 15.44 16.78
C SER A 52 28.12 15.28 15.89
N PRO A 53 28.29 14.10 15.26
CA PRO A 53 28.41 14.11 13.82
C PRO A 53 27.30 13.30 13.17
N ARG A 54 26.68 13.97 12.21
CA ARG A 54 25.92 13.45 11.09
C ARG A 54 26.84 12.55 10.25
N GLU A 55 26.46 11.29 10.05
CA GLU A 55 26.94 10.37 9.00
C GLU A 55 25.98 9.16 9.02
N THR A 56 24.97 9.08 8.16
CA THR A 56 25.07 8.61 6.76
C THR A 56 25.99 7.40 6.64
N THR A 57 25.41 6.22 6.81
CA THR A 57 25.89 5.01 6.13
C THR A 57 24.78 4.53 5.22
N ALA A 58 24.94 4.84 3.93
CA ALA A 58 24.24 4.19 2.84
C ALA A 58 24.52 2.68 2.89
N GLY A 59 23.46 1.90 2.75
CA GLY A 59 23.55 0.44 2.77
C GLY A 59 22.21 -0.28 2.76
N ASP A 60 21.16 0.30 2.17
CA ASP A 60 20.09 -0.39 1.45
C ASP A 60 19.23 0.71 0.80
N GLU A 61 19.66 1.18 -0.37
CA GLU A 61 19.05 2.32 -1.07
C GLU A 61 17.77 1.84 -1.79
N PHE A 62 16.76 1.46 -1.01
CA PHE A 62 15.38 1.45 -1.47
C PHE A 62 14.76 2.79 -1.09
N PRO A 63 14.06 3.49 -2.00
CA PRO A 63 13.32 4.68 -1.59
C PRO A 63 12.39 4.28 -0.44
N ASP A 64 12.45 5.02 0.66
CA ASP A 64 11.49 4.90 1.76
C ASP A 64 10.12 5.30 1.19
N ILE A 65 9.39 4.30 0.69
CA ILE A 65 8.08 4.54 0.09
C ILE A 65 7.09 4.72 1.24
N GLU A 66 6.80 5.98 1.59
CA GLU A 66 5.75 6.29 2.57
C GLU A 66 4.40 5.71 2.10
N PRO A 67 3.70 4.91 2.93
CA PRO A 67 2.44 4.29 2.53
C PRO A 67 1.37 5.35 2.27
N THR A 68 0.91 5.44 1.02
CA THR A 68 -0.08 6.45 0.60
C THR A 68 -1.49 5.87 0.50
N ASP A 69 -2.48 6.63 0.99
CA ASP A 69 -3.92 6.34 0.84
C ASP A 69 -4.47 6.77 -0.54
N ARG A 70 -3.58 7.19 -1.46
CA ARG A 70 -3.90 7.68 -2.81
C ARG A 70 -3.01 7.05 -3.87
N LEU A 71 -3.54 6.86 -5.08
CA LEU A 71 -2.78 6.34 -6.22
C LEU A 71 -1.61 7.27 -6.55
N VAL A 72 -0.43 6.68 -6.71
CA VAL A 72 0.78 7.40 -7.11
C VAL A 72 0.66 7.77 -8.58
N ARG A 73 0.78 9.07 -8.87
CA ARG A 73 0.53 9.63 -10.20
C ARG A 73 1.53 9.22 -11.27
N ASP A 74 2.76 8.88 -10.89
CA ASP A 74 3.76 8.36 -11.83
C ASP A 74 3.53 6.85 -12.11
N TYR A 75 2.73 6.15 -11.30
CA TYR A 75 2.51 4.72 -11.44
C TYR A 75 1.32 4.40 -12.35
N HIS A 76 1.35 3.20 -12.92
CA HIS A 76 0.20 2.65 -13.64
C HIS A 76 -0.40 1.52 -12.82
N TYR A 77 -1.72 1.52 -12.69
CA TYR A 77 -2.42 0.51 -11.89
C TYR A 77 -3.28 -0.34 -12.78
N LEU A 78 -3.19 -1.66 -12.63
CA LEU A 78 -3.96 -2.63 -13.41
C LEU A 78 -4.77 -3.47 -12.45
N VAL A 79 -6.02 -3.78 -12.80
CA VAL A 79 -6.79 -4.81 -12.13
C VAL A 79 -6.92 -5.99 -13.06
N VAL A 80 -6.41 -7.13 -12.62
CA VAL A 80 -6.50 -8.40 -13.33
C VAL A 80 -7.39 -9.37 -12.56
N ASP A 81 -8.11 -10.20 -13.29
CA ASP A 81 -8.84 -11.37 -12.78
C ASP A 81 -8.27 -12.64 -13.43
N ARG A 82 -8.80 -13.81 -13.10
CA ARG A 82 -8.46 -15.09 -13.75
C ARG A 82 -8.60 -15.07 -15.28
N ASN A 83 -9.46 -14.21 -15.81
CA ASN A 83 -9.72 -14.08 -17.25
C ASN A 83 -8.80 -13.05 -17.94
N GLY A 84 -7.93 -12.35 -17.20
CA GLY A 84 -7.02 -11.33 -17.71
C GLY A 84 -7.34 -9.92 -17.22
N LEU A 85 -6.94 -8.91 -18.00
CA LEU A 85 -7.06 -7.50 -17.63
C LEU A 85 -8.52 -7.04 -17.61
N VAL A 86 -8.96 -6.51 -16.47
CA VAL A 86 -10.31 -6.00 -16.22
C VAL A 86 -10.34 -4.48 -16.23
N ALA A 87 -9.39 -3.84 -15.56
CA ALA A 87 -9.31 -2.39 -15.48
C ALA A 87 -7.87 -1.89 -15.52
N ALA A 88 -7.68 -0.66 -15.97
CA ALA A 88 -6.39 0.02 -15.97
C ALA A 88 -6.60 1.49 -15.59
N TRP A 89 -5.71 2.04 -14.77
CA TRP A 89 -5.67 3.44 -14.41
C TRP A 89 -4.30 4.02 -14.74
N GLU A 90 -4.33 5.24 -15.24
CA GLU A 90 -3.18 6.05 -15.57
C GLU A 90 -3.50 7.52 -15.28
N ASN A 91 -2.49 8.32 -14.96
CA ASN A 91 -2.65 9.75 -14.65
C ASN A 91 -2.80 10.60 -15.94
N ASN A 92 -3.79 10.29 -16.78
CA ASN A 92 -4.11 11.00 -18.03
C ASN A 92 -5.43 11.80 -17.95
N GLY A 93 -6.03 11.90 -16.76
CA GLY A 93 -7.31 12.56 -16.53
C GLY A 93 -8.55 11.78 -17.00
N GLN A 94 -8.38 10.55 -17.52
CA GLN A 94 -9.50 9.66 -17.84
C GLN A 94 -9.92 8.80 -16.65
N GLY A 95 -9.05 8.67 -15.64
CA GLY A 95 -9.25 7.84 -14.47
C GLY A 95 -9.18 6.36 -14.82
N TRP A 96 -9.96 5.55 -14.11
CA TRP A 96 -10.03 4.12 -14.38
C TRP A 96 -10.74 3.85 -15.70
N THR A 97 -10.10 3.04 -16.53
CA THR A 97 -10.66 2.46 -17.75
C THR A 97 -10.90 0.98 -17.53
N ILE A 98 -11.97 0.44 -18.09
CA ILE A 98 -12.38 -0.95 -17.94
C ILE A 98 -12.51 -1.60 -19.31
N ARG A 99 -12.21 -2.89 -19.36
CA ARG A 99 -12.29 -3.66 -20.58
C ARG A 99 -13.75 -4.00 -20.89
N SER A 100 -14.29 -3.44 -21.95
CA SER A 100 -15.65 -3.69 -22.45
C SER A 100 -15.56 -4.39 -23.82
N GLY A 101 -15.18 -5.67 -23.83
CA GLY A 101 -14.92 -6.42 -25.06
C GLY A 101 -13.51 -6.16 -25.59
N THR A 102 -13.40 -5.57 -26.78
CA THR A 102 -12.12 -5.21 -27.41
C THR A 102 -11.67 -3.77 -27.12
N THR A 103 -12.51 -2.96 -26.48
CA THR A 103 -12.23 -1.56 -26.19
C THR A 103 -12.13 -1.28 -24.70
N PHE A 104 -11.37 -0.23 -24.36
CA PHE A 104 -11.32 0.33 -23.02
C PHE A 104 -12.24 1.53 -22.93
N VAL A 105 -13.12 1.51 -21.93
CA VAL A 105 -14.09 2.58 -21.68
C VAL A 105 -13.92 3.10 -20.26
N ARG A 106 -14.25 4.38 -20.01
CA ARG A 106 -14.15 4.95 -18.66
C ARG A 106 -15.08 4.23 -17.70
N ALA A 107 -14.53 3.75 -16.58
CA ALA A 107 -15.23 3.01 -15.54
C ALA A 107 -16.39 3.81 -14.95
N ALA A 108 -16.16 5.10 -14.64
CA ALA A 108 -17.18 5.97 -14.07
C ALA A 108 -18.43 6.14 -14.95
N ARG A 109 -18.32 5.92 -16.28
CA ARG A 109 -19.46 6.00 -17.21
C ARG A 109 -20.05 4.63 -17.57
N ASN A 110 -19.39 3.54 -17.17
CA ASN A 110 -19.74 2.17 -17.55
C ASN A 110 -19.65 1.25 -16.33
N ALA A 111 -20.09 1.73 -15.15
CA ALA A 111 -19.98 0.99 -13.90
C ALA A 111 -20.80 -0.31 -13.91
N ASP A 112 -21.84 -0.38 -14.74
CA ASP A 112 -22.65 -1.58 -15.01
C ASP A 112 -21.84 -2.76 -15.58
N LYS A 113 -20.70 -2.47 -16.22
CA LYS A 113 -19.82 -3.48 -16.82
C LYS A 113 -18.75 -3.99 -15.87
N LEU A 114 -18.66 -3.43 -14.66
CA LEU A 114 -17.69 -3.87 -13.66
C LEU A 114 -18.15 -5.19 -13.05
N PRO A 115 -17.31 -6.25 -13.08
CA PRO A 115 -17.66 -7.49 -12.42
C PRO A 115 -17.76 -7.28 -10.90
N SER A 116 -18.88 -7.71 -10.33
CA SER A 116 -19.20 -7.53 -8.91
C SER A 116 -18.45 -8.49 -7.99
N GLN A 117 -17.95 -9.60 -8.53
CA GLN A 117 -17.16 -10.61 -7.84
C GLN A 117 -16.10 -11.26 -8.76
N GLY A 118 -14.97 -11.66 -8.19
CA GLY A 118 -13.84 -12.24 -8.93
C GLY A 118 -12.59 -12.39 -8.06
N ASP A 119 -11.53 -12.99 -8.62
CA ASP A 119 -10.21 -13.04 -7.99
C ASP A 119 -9.39 -11.84 -8.47
N PHE A 120 -9.78 -10.66 -7.98
CA PHE A 120 -9.18 -9.41 -8.43
C PHE A 120 -7.84 -9.20 -7.76
N LYS A 121 -6.82 -8.93 -8.57
CA LYS A 121 -5.51 -8.50 -8.12
C LYS A 121 -5.19 -7.14 -8.69
N LEU A 122 -4.76 -6.24 -7.83
CA LEU A 122 -4.27 -4.92 -8.20
C LEU A 122 -2.76 -5.04 -8.43
N VAL A 123 -2.34 -4.73 -9.64
CA VAL A 123 -0.93 -4.68 -10.02
C VAL A 123 -0.54 -3.22 -10.13
N GLU A 124 0.44 -2.84 -9.32
CA GLU A 124 1.09 -1.55 -9.38
C GLU A 124 2.35 -1.68 -10.23
N LEU A 125 2.40 -0.92 -11.32
CA LEU A 125 3.57 -0.76 -12.14
C LEU A 125 4.27 0.53 -11.70
N GLN A 126 5.44 0.40 -11.11
CA GLN A 126 6.23 1.51 -10.61
C GLN A 126 7.09 2.03 -11.74
N LEU A 127 6.81 3.26 -12.20
CA LEU A 127 7.62 3.94 -13.21
C LEU A 127 8.43 5.04 -12.52
N ALA A 128 9.72 5.10 -12.85
CA ALA A 128 10.58 6.23 -12.52
C ALA A 128 10.94 7.01 -13.78
N ARG A 129 11.20 8.30 -13.63
CA ARG A 129 11.74 9.14 -14.71
C ARG A 129 13.25 9.03 -14.71
N THR A 130 13.81 8.65 -15.85
CA THR A 130 15.25 8.64 -16.10
C THR A 130 15.74 10.07 -16.37
N GLU A 131 17.03 10.33 -16.17
CA GLU A 131 17.67 11.63 -16.42
C GLU A 131 17.48 12.13 -17.87
N ASP A 132 17.39 11.22 -18.84
CA ASP A 132 17.06 11.51 -20.25
C ASP A 132 15.58 11.90 -20.50
N GLY A 133 14.75 12.00 -19.46
CA GLY A 133 13.33 12.34 -19.57
C GLY A 133 12.43 11.18 -20.03
N SER A 134 12.99 10.00 -20.25
CA SER A 134 12.23 8.77 -20.52
C SER A 134 11.69 8.17 -19.23
N HIS A 135 10.54 7.48 -19.29
CA HIS A 135 10.06 6.67 -18.17
C HIS A 135 10.68 5.27 -18.25
N ARG A 136 11.04 4.69 -17.09
CA ARG A 136 11.50 3.30 -16.96
C ARG A 136 10.68 2.59 -15.91
N LEU A 137 10.28 1.35 -16.18
CA LEU A 137 9.66 0.49 -15.18
C LEU A 137 10.74 0.02 -14.20
N THR A 138 10.63 0.45 -12.95
CA THR A 138 11.56 0.10 -11.86
C THR A 138 11.03 -1.02 -10.98
N GLY A 139 9.73 -1.25 -11.01
CA GLY A 139 9.11 -2.15 -10.07
C GLY A 139 7.72 -2.61 -10.41
N LEU A 140 7.33 -3.70 -9.74
CA LEU A 140 5.99 -4.26 -9.83
C LEU A 140 5.60 -4.83 -8.46
N ALA A 141 4.46 -4.38 -7.94
CA ALA A 141 3.88 -4.86 -6.69
C ALA A 141 2.44 -5.35 -6.93
N VAL A 142 2.05 -6.43 -6.25
CA VAL A 142 0.74 -7.09 -6.47
C VAL A 142 -0.02 -7.23 -5.18
N TYR A 143 -1.24 -6.71 -5.18
CA TYR A 143 -2.14 -6.74 -4.05
C TYR A 143 -3.36 -7.59 -4.35
N GLN A 144 -3.78 -8.40 -3.38
CA GLN A 144 -5.08 -9.02 -3.36
C GLN A 144 -6.15 -7.96 -3.10
N LEU A 145 -7.16 -7.89 -3.96
CA LEU A 145 -8.36 -7.12 -3.69
C LEU A 145 -9.46 -8.00 -3.08
N ALA A 146 -10.41 -7.35 -2.41
CA ALA A 146 -11.60 -8.01 -1.90
C ALA A 146 -12.33 -8.75 -3.03
N PRO A 147 -12.77 -10.02 -2.82
CA PRO A 147 -13.36 -10.84 -3.88
C PRO A 147 -14.73 -10.33 -4.33
N ARG A 148 -15.34 -9.38 -3.60
CA ARG A 148 -16.64 -8.79 -3.89
C ARG A 148 -16.56 -7.27 -3.74
N TYR A 149 -17.25 -6.56 -4.62
CA TYR A 149 -17.40 -5.10 -4.59
C TYR A 149 -16.09 -4.29 -4.63
N ALA A 150 -14.94 -4.91 -4.92
CA ALA A 150 -13.68 -4.18 -5.06
C ALA A 150 -13.75 -3.17 -6.20
N LEU A 151 -14.20 -3.61 -7.38
CA LEU A 151 -14.26 -2.78 -8.56
C LEU A 151 -15.37 -1.72 -8.51
N SER A 152 -16.51 -1.99 -7.89
CA SER A 152 -17.58 -0.99 -7.72
C SER A 152 -17.12 0.25 -6.93
N ARG A 153 -16.01 0.18 -6.20
CA ARG A 153 -15.45 1.35 -5.50
C ARG A 153 -14.81 2.34 -6.45
N ILE A 154 -14.30 1.89 -7.59
CA ILE A 154 -13.70 2.75 -8.63
C ILE A 154 -14.69 3.83 -9.10
N GLU A 155 -15.98 3.53 -9.15
CA GLU A 155 -17.02 4.50 -9.50
C GLU A 155 -17.07 5.68 -8.52
N ARG A 156 -16.78 5.42 -7.23
CA ARG A 156 -16.86 6.41 -6.14
C ARG A 156 -15.62 7.29 -6.06
N GLY A 157 -14.52 6.90 -6.70
CA GLY A 157 -13.26 7.62 -6.70
C GLY A 157 -12.10 6.76 -7.19
N GLU A 158 -11.09 7.41 -7.75
CA GLU A 158 -9.90 6.71 -8.27
C GLU A 158 -9.13 5.98 -7.16
N ASP A 159 -8.99 6.60 -6.00
CA ASP A 159 -8.26 6.06 -4.84
C ASP A 159 -9.07 5.02 -4.05
N ALA A 160 -10.39 4.96 -4.26
CA ALA A 160 -11.29 4.14 -3.46
C ALA A 160 -11.04 2.63 -3.62
N ILE A 161 -10.31 2.22 -4.67
CA ILE A 161 -9.87 0.83 -4.84
C ILE A 161 -8.84 0.40 -3.79
N LEU A 162 -8.05 1.32 -3.24
CA LEU A 162 -7.04 1.02 -2.23
C LEU A 162 -7.70 0.49 -0.94
N GLN A 163 -8.91 0.95 -0.63
CA GLN A 163 -9.70 0.44 0.50
C GLN A 163 -10.19 -1.01 0.31
N ALA A 164 -10.10 -1.56 -0.91
CA ALA A 164 -10.40 -2.96 -1.17
C ALA A 164 -9.17 -3.86 -1.07
N VAL A 165 -7.97 -3.31 -0.86
CA VAL A 165 -6.73 -4.08 -0.72
C VAL A 165 -6.75 -4.87 0.59
N ARG A 166 -6.45 -6.17 0.47
CA ARG A 166 -6.43 -7.15 1.57
C ARG A 166 -5.04 -7.66 1.93
N GLY A 167 -4.05 -7.44 1.08
CA GLY A 167 -2.68 -7.88 1.34
C GLY A 167 -1.90 -8.16 0.07
N PRO A 168 -0.63 -8.58 0.20
CA PRO A 168 0.18 -9.01 -0.92
C PRO A 168 -0.33 -10.34 -1.50
N ALA A 169 -0.32 -10.49 -2.83
CA ALA A 169 -0.68 -11.76 -3.47
C ALA A 169 0.14 -12.03 -4.74
N PRO A 170 0.41 -13.31 -5.07
CA PRO A 170 1.08 -13.66 -6.32
C PRO A 170 0.17 -13.55 -7.54
N LEU A 171 0.72 -13.38 -8.73
CA LEU A 171 -0.03 -13.47 -10.00
C LEU A 171 -0.04 -14.91 -10.53
N SER A 172 -1.19 -15.33 -11.09
CA SER A 172 -1.29 -16.56 -11.89
C SER A 172 -0.62 -16.40 -13.25
N LYS A 173 -0.40 -17.51 -13.95
CA LYS A 173 0.12 -17.52 -15.33
C LYS A 173 -0.69 -16.63 -16.28
N GLU A 174 -2.02 -16.74 -16.24
CA GLU A 174 -2.93 -15.96 -17.08
C GLU A 174 -2.85 -14.47 -16.73
N GLN A 175 -2.75 -14.15 -15.44
CA GLN A 175 -2.61 -12.78 -14.95
C GLN A 175 -1.27 -12.17 -15.36
N LYS A 176 -0.15 -12.89 -15.22
CA LYS A 176 1.17 -12.44 -15.70
C LYS A 176 1.18 -12.19 -17.20
N THR A 177 0.58 -13.10 -17.97
CA THR A 177 0.46 -12.95 -19.43
C THR A 177 -0.33 -11.70 -19.80
N ALA A 178 -1.43 -11.41 -19.09
CA ALA A 178 -2.25 -10.22 -19.32
C ALA A 178 -1.52 -8.92 -18.96
N VAL A 179 -0.81 -8.89 -17.82
CA VAL A 179 0.01 -7.73 -17.42
C VAL A 179 1.12 -7.49 -18.44
N PHE A 180 1.82 -8.53 -18.86
CA PHE A 180 2.91 -8.39 -19.81
C PHE A 180 2.43 -7.95 -21.20
N ALA A 181 1.29 -8.46 -21.66
CA ALA A 181 0.66 -7.99 -22.89
C ALA A 181 0.31 -6.50 -22.81
N TYR A 182 -0.26 -6.05 -21.69
CA TYR A 182 -0.54 -4.63 -21.47
C TYR A 182 0.73 -3.77 -21.51
N ILE A 183 1.80 -4.21 -20.82
CA ILE A 183 3.08 -3.48 -20.81
C ILE A 183 3.64 -3.35 -22.23
N ARG A 184 3.60 -4.43 -23.02
CA ARG A 184 4.11 -4.45 -24.40
C ARG A 184 3.31 -3.57 -25.36
N GLU A 185 2.01 -3.41 -25.12
CA GLU A 185 1.13 -2.57 -25.94
C GLU A 185 1.24 -1.09 -25.54
N LYS A 186 1.34 -0.80 -24.25
CA LYS A 186 1.31 0.56 -23.70
C LYS A 186 2.69 1.24 -23.69
N PHE A 187 3.76 0.48 -23.44
CA PHE A 187 5.12 1.01 -23.29
C PHE A 187 6.04 0.57 -24.43
N MET A 188 6.88 1.49 -24.90
CA MET A 188 7.94 1.16 -25.85
C MET A 188 8.92 0.17 -25.22
N ARG A 189 9.50 -0.73 -26.03
CA ARG A 189 10.46 -1.76 -25.56
C ARG A 189 11.53 -1.26 -24.57
N PRO A 190 12.25 -0.15 -24.82
CA PRO A 190 13.31 0.31 -23.90
C PRO A 190 12.83 0.66 -22.49
N ILE A 191 11.53 0.88 -22.29
CA ILE A 191 10.96 1.21 -20.96
C ILE A 191 10.97 0.00 -20.02
N TRP A 192 10.90 -1.23 -20.56
CA TRP A 192 10.75 -2.46 -19.78
C TRP A 192 11.77 -3.56 -20.11
N GLU A 193 12.39 -3.55 -21.29
CA GLU A 193 13.34 -4.59 -21.74
C GLU A 193 14.64 -4.58 -20.92
N ASP A 194 15.12 -3.41 -20.52
CA ASP A 194 16.31 -3.24 -19.67
C ASP A 194 16.10 -3.68 -18.21
N HIS A 195 14.88 -4.07 -17.81
CA HIS A 195 14.59 -4.52 -16.45
C HIS A 195 14.48 -6.05 -16.38
N ALA A 196 15.64 -6.72 -16.38
CA ALA A 196 15.73 -8.18 -16.41
C ALA A 196 14.88 -8.87 -15.32
N ALA A 197 14.81 -8.32 -14.10
CA ALA A 197 13.99 -8.86 -13.02
C ALA A 197 12.47 -8.78 -13.30
N LEU A 198 12.01 -7.77 -14.06
CA LEU A 198 10.60 -7.64 -14.42
C LEU A 198 10.24 -8.62 -15.54
N VAL A 199 11.11 -8.70 -16.55
CA VAL A 199 10.94 -9.65 -17.65
C VAL A 199 10.96 -11.08 -17.11
N ASP A 200 11.93 -11.41 -16.25
CA ASP A 200 12.01 -12.71 -15.59
C ASP A 200 10.73 -12.99 -14.78
N TYR A 201 10.31 -12.08 -13.90
CA TYR A 201 9.11 -12.29 -13.08
C TYR A 201 7.84 -12.55 -13.90
N LEU A 202 7.66 -11.82 -15.01
CA LEU A 202 6.48 -11.93 -15.87
C LEU A 202 6.55 -13.12 -16.83
N THR A 203 7.74 -13.58 -17.21
CA THR A 203 7.92 -14.74 -18.10
C THR A 203 8.08 -16.06 -17.33
N ASN A 204 8.56 -16.01 -16.09
CA ASN A 204 8.72 -17.15 -15.21
C ASN A 204 7.38 -17.50 -14.54
N LEU A 205 6.77 -18.58 -15.04
CA LEU A 205 5.42 -18.99 -14.67
C LEU A 205 5.34 -19.67 -13.29
N ASP A 206 6.47 -20.12 -12.75
CA ASP A 206 6.60 -20.78 -11.46
C ASP A 206 6.91 -19.81 -10.30
N TYR A 207 7.04 -18.51 -10.60
CA TYR A 207 7.35 -17.49 -9.59
C TYR A 207 6.08 -17.02 -8.86
N HIS A 208 5.96 -17.35 -7.58
CA HIS A 208 4.80 -17.02 -6.72
C HIS A 208 5.08 -15.88 -5.73
N SER A 209 6.02 -14.99 -6.05
CA SER A 209 6.27 -13.79 -5.22
C SER A 209 5.20 -12.72 -5.47
N PRO A 210 4.88 -11.87 -4.48
CA PRO A 210 3.87 -10.80 -4.61
C PRO A 210 4.35 -9.57 -5.41
N GLY A 211 5.42 -9.72 -6.20
CA GLY A 211 6.06 -8.65 -6.95
C GLY A 211 7.58 -8.78 -6.97
N ILE A 212 8.23 -7.77 -7.56
CA ILE A 212 9.69 -7.59 -7.59
C ILE A 212 10.12 -6.37 -6.75
N SER A 213 9.16 -5.66 -6.16
CA SER A 213 9.38 -4.40 -5.44
C SER A 213 8.48 -4.32 -4.20
N PRO A 214 8.86 -3.51 -3.19
CA PRO A 214 8.05 -3.32 -2.00
C PRO A 214 6.69 -2.67 -2.34
N HIS A 215 5.70 -2.98 -1.50
CA HIS A 215 4.35 -2.46 -1.61
C HIS A 215 4.28 -1.00 -1.13
N THR A 216 3.87 -0.11 -2.03
CA THR A 216 3.63 1.33 -1.77
C THR A 216 2.38 1.64 -0.95
N HIS A 217 1.41 0.74 -0.87
CA HIS A 217 0.10 1.02 -0.26
C HIS A 217 -0.14 0.22 1.03
N PRO A 218 -0.78 0.84 2.05
CA PRO A 218 -1.17 0.12 3.25
C PRO A 218 -2.25 -0.92 2.89
N PHE A 219 -2.17 -2.10 3.52
CA PHE A 219 -3.15 -3.16 3.36
C PHE A 219 -3.68 -3.62 4.71
N VAL A 220 -4.97 -3.95 4.75
CA VAL A 220 -5.61 -4.45 5.97
C VAL A 220 -5.24 -5.92 6.14
N THR A 221 -4.40 -6.21 7.14
CA THR A 221 -4.08 -7.60 7.55
C THR A 221 -5.25 -8.24 8.28
#